data_AF-A0A2V6IZK1-F1
#
_entry.id   AF-A0A2V6IZK1-F1
#
_cell.length_a   1.000
_cell.length_b   1.000
_cell.length_c   1.000
_cell.angle_alpha   90.00
_cell.angle_beta   90.00
_cell.angle_gamma   90.00
#
_symmetry.space_group_name_H-M   'P 1'
#
loop_
_entity.id
_entity.type
_entity.pdbx_description
1 polymer ?
#
loop_
_entity_poly.entity_id
_entity_poly.type
_entity_poly.pdbx_seq_one_letter_code
_entity_poly.pdbx_strand_id
1 'polypeptide(L)'
;MEDTFDRLLECHTYDSLKSLFQAYFSNKHEALAAVCEDMTVPAMLERTGAVLLKNDEVMQDQLMCHHRAKWGMAFAPIDFEVYEKRKVRFSKNSDRMLADVYEDFRECFFEARRRQRRRRWD
;
A
#
# COMPACT_ATOMS: atom_id res chain seq x y z
N MET A 1 -6.01 -13.09 -11.79
CA MET A 1 -6.31 -12.26 -10.60
C MET A 1 -5.00 -11.71 -10.08
N GLU A 2 -4.06 -12.62 -9.81
CA GLU A 2 -2.67 -12.29 -9.49
C GLU A 2 -1.97 -11.49 -10.59
N ASP A 3 -2.08 -11.88 -11.87
CA ASP A 3 -1.45 -11.13 -12.97
C ASP A 3 -1.90 -9.66 -13.06
N THR A 4 -3.17 -9.39 -12.74
CA THR A 4 -3.73 -8.02 -12.72
C THR A 4 -3.19 -7.23 -11.53
N PHE A 5 -3.03 -7.89 -10.39
CA PHE A 5 -2.47 -7.30 -9.18
C PHE A 5 -1.01 -6.94 -9.38
N ASP A 6 -0.21 -7.89 -9.88
CA ASP A 6 1.23 -7.71 -10.14
C ASP A 6 1.45 -6.59 -11.18
N ARG A 7 0.72 -6.63 -12.29
CA ARG A 7 0.82 -5.61 -13.34
C ARG A 7 0.45 -4.21 -12.86
N LEU A 8 -0.56 -4.08 -11.99
CA LEU A 8 -0.89 -2.77 -11.42
C LEU A 8 0.20 -2.31 -10.46
N LEU A 9 0.71 -3.18 -9.57
CA LEU A 9 1.80 -2.80 -8.66
C LEU A 9 3.12 -2.45 -9.35
N GLU A 10 3.32 -2.86 -10.60
CA GLU A 10 4.45 -2.44 -11.42
C GLU A 10 4.31 -1.00 -11.97
N CYS A 11 3.12 -0.41 -11.92
CA CYS A 11 2.95 1.00 -12.28
C CYS A 11 3.59 1.89 -11.21
N HIS A 12 4.44 2.83 -11.65
CA HIS A 12 5.09 3.81 -10.77
C HIS A 12 4.13 4.58 -9.85
N THR A 13 2.88 4.78 -10.29
CA THR A 13 1.81 5.38 -9.48
C THR A 13 1.60 4.68 -8.14
N TYR A 14 1.85 3.36 -8.07
CA TYR A 14 1.60 2.51 -6.90
C TYR A 14 2.89 2.00 -6.24
N ASP A 15 4.05 2.62 -6.52
CA ASP A 15 5.34 2.24 -5.92
C ASP A 15 5.31 2.30 -4.38
N SER A 16 4.51 3.22 -3.81
CA SER A 16 4.28 3.33 -2.37
C SER A 16 3.53 2.12 -1.81
N LEU A 17 2.49 1.66 -2.50
CA LEU A 17 1.76 0.44 -2.13
C LEU A 17 2.63 -0.81 -2.29
N LYS A 18 3.43 -0.88 -3.35
CA LYS A 18 4.37 -1.98 -3.56
C LYS A 18 5.34 -2.09 -2.38
N SER A 19 5.93 -0.96 -1.99
CA SER A 19 6.86 -0.89 -0.86
C SER A 19 6.18 -1.23 0.47
N LEU A 20 4.94 -0.76 0.66
CA LEU A 20 4.13 -1.09 1.83
C LEU A 20 3.83 -2.60 1.90
N PHE A 21 3.34 -3.19 0.81
CA PHE A 21 2.96 -4.60 0.79
C PHE A 21 4.15 -5.52 1.04
N GLN A 22 5.31 -5.19 0.47
CA GLN A 22 6.56 -5.92 0.73
C GLN A 22 6.99 -5.84 2.20
N ALA A 23 6.68 -4.75 2.90
CA ALA A 23 7.06 -4.57 4.29
C ALA A 23 6.10 -5.28 5.27
N TYR A 24 4.81 -5.39 4.93
CA TYR A 24 3.77 -5.85 5.87
C TYR A 24 3.19 -7.23 5.59
N PHE A 25 3.29 -7.71 4.35
CA PHE A 25 2.80 -9.04 3.98
C PHE A 25 3.94 -9.99 3.72
N SER A 26 3.81 -11.21 4.26
CA SER A 26 4.83 -12.24 4.10
C SER A 26 4.79 -12.86 2.70
N ASN A 27 3.64 -12.77 2.03
CA ASN A 27 3.43 -13.29 0.69
C ASN A 27 2.36 -12.50 -0.07
N LYS A 28 2.37 -12.68 -1.39
CA LYS A 28 1.43 -12.02 -2.32
C LYS A 28 -0.03 -12.35 -2.04
N HIS A 29 -0.34 -13.59 -1.63
CA HIS A 29 -1.72 -14.02 -1.43
C HIS A 29 -2.38 -13.29 -0.26
N GLU A 30 -1.64 -13.01 0.81
CA GLU A 30 -2.14 -12.22 1.94
C GLU A 30 -2.42 -10.76 1.53
N ALA A 31 -1.51 -10.14 0.77
CA ALA A 31 -1.70 -8.78 0.27
C ALA A 31 -2.92 -8.70 -0.66
N LEU A 32 -3.06 -9.68 -1.57
CA LEU A 32 -4.19 -9.77 -2.48
C LEU A 32 -5.52 -10.02 -1.75
N ALA A 33 -5.53 -10.88 -0.73
CA ALA A 33 -6.69 -11.11 0.11
C ALA A 33 -7.12 -9.81 0.80
N ALA A 34 -6.16 -9.05 1.33
CA ALA A 34 -6.45 -7.78 1.99
C ALA A 34 -7.12 -6.76 1.05
N VAL A 35 -6.63 -6.66 -0.18
CA VAL A 35 -7.19 -5.83 -1.26
C VAL A 35 -8.60 -6.29 -1.66
N CYS A 36 -8.86 -7.60 -1.60
CA CYS A 36 -10.17 -8.17 -1.93
C CYS A 36 -11.22 -8.03 -0.81
N GLU A 37 -10.82 -7.95 0.45
CA GLU A 37 -11.69 -7.93 1.63
C GLU A 37 -12.23 -6.52 2.00
N ASP A 38 -11.99 -5.52 1.17
CA ASP A 38 -12.43 -4.14 1.42
C ASP A 38 -11.85 -3.46 2.66
N MET A 39 -10.67 -3.91 3.10
CA MET A 39 -9.98 -3.28 4.21
C MET A 39 -9.37 -1.95 3.80
N THR A 40 -9.53 -0.92 4.63
CA THR A 40 -8.81 0.35 4.55
C THR A 40 -7.32 0.17 4.89
N VAL A 41 -6.46 1.14 4.53
CA VAL A 41 -5.02 1.07 4.87
C VAL A 41 -4.78 0.92 6.38
N PRO A 42 -5.45 1.67 7.27
CA PRO A 42 -5.32 1.46 8.72
C PRO A 42 -5.72 0.05 9.16
N ALA A 43 -6.87 -0.47 8.69
CA ALA A 43 -7.34 -1.81 9.06
C ALA A 43 -6.37 -2.91 8.57
N MET A 44 -5.81 -2.72 7.38
CA MET A 44 -4.79 -3.60 6.83
C MET A 44 -3.51 -3.61 7.67
N LEU A 45 -3.03 -2.44 8.10
CA LEU A 45 -1.89 -2.31 8.99
C LEU A 45 -2.16 -2.99 10.35
N GLU A 46 -3.31 -2.73 10.96
CA GLU A 46 -3.73 -3.35 12.22
C GLU A 46 -3.74 -4.88 12.14
N ARG A 47 -4.27 -5.46 11.05
CA ARG A 47 -4.30 -6.91 10.83
C ARG A 47 -2.90 -7.52 10.76
N THR A 48 -1.93 -6.77 10.23
CA THR A 48 -0.53 -7.20 10.19
C THR A 48 0.19 -7.00 11.52
N GLY A 49 -0.50 -6.52 12.56
CA GLY A 49 0.11 -6.19 13.85
C GLY A 49 1.05 -4.99 13.76
N ALA A 50 0.83 -4.11 12.78
CA ALA A 50 1.65 -2.92 12.62
C ALA A 50 1.42 -1.94 13.77
N VAL A 51 2.48 -1.22 14.14
CA VAL A 51 2.41 -0.18 15.17
C VAL A 51 2.64 1.16 14.51
N LEU A 52 1.62 2.03 14.55
CA LEU A 52 1.69 3.40 14.07
C LEU A 52 2.46 4.27 15.08
N LEU A 53 3.64 4.71 14.67
CA LEU A 53 4.51 5.60 15.44
C LEU A 53 4.08 7.05 15.30
N LYS A 54 4.31 7.83 16.35
CA LYS A 54 4.20 9.29 16.26
C LYS A 54 5.48 9.88 15.66
N ASN A 55 5.35 11.09 15.08
CA ASN A 55 6.45 11.76 14.39
C ASN A 55 7.59 12.23 15.32
N ASP A 56 7.30 12.43 16.59
CA ASP A 56 8.22 12.88 17.64
C ASP A 56 8.93 11.74 18.38
N GLU A 57 8.58 10.49 18.07
CA GLU A 57 9.07 9.32 18.79
C GLU A 57 10.50 8.96 18.33
N VAL A 58 11.45 8.84 19.25
CA VAL A 58 12.83 8.46 18.88
C VAL A 58 12.89 6.94 18.70
N MET A 59 13.23 6.48 17.49
CA MET A 59 13.37 5.03 17.21
C MET A 59 14.80 4.55 17.39
N GLN A 60 14.94 3.48 18.16
CA GLN A 60 16.19 2.72 18.31
C GLN A 60 16.20 1.42 17.49
N ASP A 61 15.03 0.98 17.01
CA ASP A 61 14.91 -0.20 16.16
C ASP A 61 15.50 0.06 14.76
N GLN A 62 15.96 -0.99 14.07
CA GLN A 62 16.56 -0.86 12.74
C GLN A 62 15.52 -0.40 11.70
N LEU A 63 15.90 0.58 10.88
CA LEU A 63 15.13 1.01 9.71
C LEU A 63 15.21 -0.07 8.62
N MET A 64 14.06 -0.63 8.25
CA MET A 64 13.94 -1.71 7.27
C MET A 64 13.60 -1.18 5.87
N CYS A 65 12.78 -0.14 5.80
CA CYS A 65 12.36 0.47 4.55
C CYS A 65 12.14 1.97 4.75
N HIS A 66 12.66 2.79 3.83
CA HIS A 66 12.26 4.18 3.69
C HIS A 66 11.71 4.36 2.28
N HIS A 67 10.48 4.85 2.19
CA HIS A 67 9.83 5.09 0.93
C HIS A 67 9.45 6.56 0.79
N ARG A 68 9.80 7.15 -0.35
CA ARG A 68 9.42 8.50 -0.71
C ARG A 68 9.08 8.58 -2.19
N ALA A 69 7.81 8.76 -2.52
CA ALA A 69 7.35 8.90 -3.90
C ALA A 69 6.35 10.05 -4.06
N LYS A 70 6.31 10.63 -5.25
CA LYS A 70 5.27 11.59 -5.62
C LYS A 70 4.08 10.83 -6.20
N TRP A 71 2.88 11.29 -5.88
CA TRP A 71 1.65 10.78 -6.47
C TRP A 71 0.82 11.93 -7.06
N GLY A 72 0.47 11.81 -8.34
CA GLY A 72 -0.27 12.84 -9.08
C GLY A 72 0.41 14.22 -9.09
N MET A 73 -0.40 15.28 -9.11
CA MET A 73 0.04 16.68 -8.99
C MET A 73 0.23 17.12 -7.52
N ALA A 74 0.31 16.18 -6.58
CA ALA A 74 0.39 16.53 -5.17
C ALA A 74 1.66 17.36 -4.87
N PHE A 75 1.46 18.45 -4.13
CA PHE A 75 2.55 19.34 -3.71
C PHE A 75 3.48 18.68 -2.68
N ALA A 76 3.06 17.59 -2.03
CA ALA A 76 3.83 16.83 -1.05
C ALA A 76 4.03 15.36 -1.50
N PRO A 77 5.22 14.77 -1.30
CA PRO A 77 5.43 13.35 -1.53
C PRO A 77 4.77 12.51 -0.43
N ILE A 78 4.40 11.28 -0.78
CA ILE A 78 4.10 10.21 0.16
C ILE A 78 5.44 9.74 0.73
N ASP A 79 5.62 9.89 2.03
CA ASP A 79 6.87 9.63 2.72
C ASP A 79 6.60 8.85 4.01
N PHE A 80 7.16 7.65 4.09
CA PHE A 80 7.01 6.78 5.25
C PHE A 80 8.23 5.89 5.48
N GLU A 81 8.40 5.52 6.74
CA GLU A 81 9.47 4.67 7.23
C GLU A 81 8.86 3.43 7.87
N VAL A 82 9.44 2.26 7.59
CA VAL A 82 9.12 1.00 8.24
C VAL A 82 10.35 0.51 8.98
N TYR A 83 10.18 0.23 10.27
CA TYR A 83 11.21 -0.26 11.16
C TYR A 83 10.95 -1.73 11.52
N GLU A 84 11.93 -2.36 12.18
CA GLU A 84 11.74 -3.68 12.77
C GLU A 84 10.47 -3.75 13.64
N LYS A 85 9.96 -4.98 13.80
CA LYS A 85 8.72 -5.27 14.53
C LYS A 85 7.49 -4.57 13.94
N ARG A 86 7.49 -4.33 12.63
CA ARG A 86 6.33 -3.80 11.87
C ARG A 86 5.89 -2.41 12.35
N LYS A 87 6.84 -1.59 12.79
CA LYS A 87 6.55 -0.20 13.18
C LYS A 87 6.57 0.70 11.95
N VAL A 88 5.55 1.53 11.78
CA VAL A 88 5.46 2.49 10.66
C VAL A 88 5.45 3.91 11.17
N ARG A 89 6.13 4.80 10.46
CA ARG A 89 5.98 6.25 10.63
C ARG A 89 5.58 6.88 9.32
N PHE A 90 4.51 7.67 9.35
CA PHE A 90 4.08 8.49 8.23
C PHE A 90 4.47 9.94 8.44
N SER A 91 5.14 10.53 7.46
CA SER A 91 5.48 11.95 7.48
C SER A 91 4.27 12.79 7.09
N LYS A 92 3.92 13.79 7.90
CA LYS A 92 2.83 14.75 7.59
C LYS A 92 1.52 14.02 7.24
N ASN A 93 0.94 14.28 6.07
CA ASN A 93 -0.33 13.72 5.60
C ASN A 93 -0.13 12.46 4.73
N SER A 94 1.03 11.81 4.82
CA SER A 94 1.37 10.68 3.93
C SER A 94 0.47 9.46 4.17
N ASP A 95 -0.06 9.28 5.37
CA ASP A 95 -1.03 8.23 5.71
C ASP A 95 -2.33 8.40 4.91
N ARG A 96 -2.87 9.62 4.87
CA ARG A 96 -4.06 9.96 4.10
C ARG A 96 -3.82 9.82 2.61
N MET A 97 -2.69 10.35 2.13
CA MET A 97 -2.35 10.23 0.71
C MET A 97 -2.17 8.77 0.30
N LEU A 98 -1.57 7.93 1.16
CA LEU A 98 -1.45 6.50 0.90
C LEU A 98 -2.81 5.81 0.85
N ALA A 99 -3.76 6.22 1.68
CA ALA A 99 -5.14 5.75 1.61
C ALA A 99 -5.80 6.11 0.27
N ASP A 100 -5.63 7.34 -0.22
CA ASP A 100 -6.15 7.77 -1.52
C ASP A 100 -5.54 6.94 -2.68
N VAL A 101 -4.22 6.68 -2.64
CA VAL A 101 -3.53 5.82 -3.61
C VAL A 101 -4.08 4.39 -3.57
N TYR A 102 -4.34 3.88 -2.36
CA TYR A 102 -4.86 2.54 -2.17
C TYR A 102 -6.30 2.40 -2.67
N GLU A 103 -7.15 3.41 -2.48
CA GLU A 103 -8.50 3.45 -3.05
C GLU A 103 -8.45 3.43 -4.58
N ASP A 104 -7.65 4.31 -5.21
CA ASP A 104 -7.47 4.35 -6.66
C ASP A 104 -6.95 3.01 -7.22
N PHE A 105 -5.96 2.41 -6.54
CA PHE A 105 -5.45 1.08 -6.90
C PHE A 105 -6.56 0.03 -6.90
N ARG A 106 -7.42 0.05 -5.87
CA ARG A 106 -8.51 -0.93 -5.73
C ARG A 106 -9.57 -0.76 -6.78
N GLU A 107 -9.98 0.47 -7.06
CA GLU A 107 -10.90 0.76 -8.16
C GLU A 107 -10.33 0.24 -9.49
N CYS A 108 -9.09 0.60 -9.82
CA CYS A 108 -8.40 0.14 -11.02
C CYS A 108 -8.33 -1.39 -11.11
N PHE A 109 -8.01 -2.06 -9.99
CA PHE A 109 -7.93 -3.52 -9.91
C PHE A 109 -9.28 -4.20 -10.21
N PHE A 110 -10.36 -3.73 -9.59
CA PHE A 110 -11.69 -4.31 -9.81
C PHE A 110 -12.26 -3.97 -11.19
N GLU A 111 -11.96 -2.79 -11.73
CA GLU A 111 -12.33 -2.46 -13.09
C GLU A 111 -11.61 -3.33 -14.12
N ALA A 112 -10.29 -3.50 -13.99
CA ALA A 112 -9.51 -4.37 -14.86
C ALA A 112 -10.03 -5.81 -14.84
N ARG A 113 -10.40 -6.30 -13.64
CA ARG A 113 -11.05 -7.59 -13.48
C ARG A 113 -12.42 -7.66 -14.17
N ARG A 114 -13.24 -6.61 -14.07
CA ARG A 114 -14.55 -6.54 -14.74
C ARG A 114 -14.38 -6.58 -16.27
N ARG A 115 -13.39 -5.87 -16.82
CA ARG A 115 -13.05 -5.89 -18.25
C ARG A 115 -12.58 -7.27 -18.72
N GLN A 116 -11.73 -7.96 -17.95
CA GLN A 116 -11.29 -9.33 -18.25
C GLN A 116 -12.45 -10.33 -18.30
N ARG A 117 -13.43 -10.22 -17.37
CA ARG A 117 -14.61 -11.09 -17.37
C ARG A 117 -15.48 -10.90 -18.60
N ARG A 118 -15.69 -9.65 -19.04
CA ARG A 118 -16.47 -9.34 -20.24
C ARG A 118 -15.82 -9.93 -21.50
N ARG A 119 -14.51 -9.74 -21.68
CA ARG A 119 -13.75 -10.29 -22.83
C ARG A 119 -13.69 -11.81 -22.91
N ARG A 120 -13.99 -12.53 -21.81
CA ARG A 120 -14.01 -13.99 -21.79
C ARG A 120 -15.35 -14.55 -22.26
N TRP A 121 -16.39 -13.71 -22.29
CA TRP A 121 -17.77 -14.04 -22.65
C TRP A 121 -18.17 -13.50 -24.04
N ASP A 122 -17.28 -12.75 -24.69
CA ASP A 122 -17.29 -12.40 -26.11
C ASP A 122 -16.47 -13.43 -26.89
#